data_AF-A0A832JRF2-F1
#
_entry.id   AF-A0A832JRF2-F1
#
_cell.length_a   1.000
_cell.length_b   1.000
_cell.length_c   1.000
_cell.angle_alpha   90.00
_cell.angle_beta   90.00
_cell.angle_gamma   90.00
#
_symmetry.space_group_name_H-M   'P 1'
#
loop_
_entity.id
_entity.type
_entity.pdbx_description
1 polymer ?
#
loop_
_entity_poly.entity_id
_entity_poly.type
_entity_poly.pdbx_seq_one_letter_code
_entity_poly.pdbx_strand_id
1 'polypeptide(L)'
;MGIDGGDTVWVMVSAALVMLMTPGLGLFYAGLARKKNVLSLLMQCFIAIAMISVVWALWGYSLAFGPSRGGLIGGLEWFALSQVGSEPNPNYAPTIPHTTYMLFQLMFAIITPALIIGAFAERVRFGAFLLFLVAWSTLVYSPIAHWVWGVGGWIRSLGALDFAGGTVVHISSGVSAMAAALVIGRRIGYGSGSMEPSSPVYVILGAALLWFGWFGFNGGSALASGALASGAFTATHLAASAAALSWMLTGWLHRGKPSSIAVASGAVAGLVAVTPASGFVGPQAALIIGAVAGVLCYAAVNLRAKIGVDDSLDVWGVHGVGGTWGAIATGIFADASINPAGANGLLLGNPSLLFSQLIAVAATWAYSATMTIVILKVIDLAVGLRVKPIEEMIGLDITQHAEYVKP
;
A
#
# COMPACT_ATOMS: atom_id res chain seq x y z
N MET A 1 -29.99 10.69 6.95
CA MET A 1 -29.17 11.85 6.56
C MET A 1 -29.07 11.85 5.05
N GLY A 2 -29.14 13.02 4.42
CA GLY A 2 -28.98 13.16 2.97
C GLY A 2 -27.51 13.33 2.59
N ILE A 3 -27.24 13.44 1.29
CA ILE A 3 -25.91 13.76 0.76
C ILE A 3 -25.44 15.11 1.30
N ASP A 4 -24.23 15.16 1.84
CA ASP A 4 -23.53 16.37 2.24
C ASP A 4 -22.55 16.79 1.15
N GLY A 5 -22.64 18.05 0.72
CA GLY A 5 -21.79 18.58 -0.35
C GLY A 5 -20.32 18.70 0.04
N GLY A 6 -20.03 19.06 1.30
CA GLY A 6 -18.66 19.19 1.81
C GLY A 6 -17.96 17.84 1.91
N ASP A 7 -18.65 16.85 2.47
CA ASP A 7 -18.17 15.47 2.55
C ASP A 7 -17.93 14.89 1.16
N THR A 8 -18.87 15.11 0.24
CA THR A 8 -18.77 14.62 -1.13
C THR A 8 -17.56 15.22 -1.85
N VAL A 9 -17.38 16.55 -1.77
CA VAL A 9 -16.22 17.23 -2.38
C VAL A 9 -14.92 16.75 -1.76
N TRP A 10 -14.86 16.63 -0.44
CA TRP A 10 -13.66 16.15 0.26
C TRP A 10 -13.24 14.76 -0.19
N VAL A 11 -14.18 13.82 -0.31
CA VAL A 11 -13.87 12.44 -0.71
C VAL A 11 -13.54 12.35 -2.20
N MET A 12 -14.17 13.15 -3.07
CA MET A 12 -13.79 13.22 -4.49
C MET A 12 -12.36 13.77 -4.68
N VAL A 13 -12.01 14.85 -3.98
CA VAL A 13 -10.65 15.40 -3.99
C VAL A 13 -9.67 14.37 -3.41
N SER A 14 -10.04 13.70 -2.31
CA SER A 14 -9.23 12.64 -1.72
C SER A 14 -8.98 11.49 -2.69
N ALA A 15 -9.97 11.08 -3.48
CA ALA A 15 -9.78 10.07 -4.53
C ALA A 15 -8.77 10.54 -5.60
N ALA A 16 -8.85 11.81 -6.04
CA ALA A 16 -7.87 12.36 -6.98
C ALA A 16 -6.44 12.41 -6.39
N LEU A 17 -6.31 12.78 -5.11
CA LEU A 17 -5.04 12.76 -4.37
C LEU A 17 -4.46 11.34 -4.30
N VAL A 18 -5.28 10.33 -3.99
CA VAL A 18 -4.82 8.93 -3.93
C VAL A 18 -4.47 8.40 -5.31
N MET A 19 -5.23 8.75 -6.36
CA MET A 19 -4.92 8.37 -7.74
C MET A 19 -3.50 8.81 -8.12
N LEU A 20 -3.14 10.06 -7.77
CA LEU A 20 -1.82 10.66 -8.02
C LEU A 20 -0.67 9.92 -7.31
N MET A 21 -0.94 9.17 -6.25
CA MET A 21 0.09 8.36 -5.58
C MET A 21 0.63 7.26 -6.49
N THR A 22 -0.15 6.70 -7.42
CA THR A 22 0.31 5.62 -8.31
C THR A 22 1.38 6.08 -9.31
N PRO A 23 1.24 7.20 -10.04
CA PRO A 23 2.37 7.75 -10.81
C PRO A 23 3.50 8.28 -9.91
N GLY A 24 3.20 8.79 -8.71
CA GLY A 24 4.22 9.13 -7.71
C GLY A 24 5.08 7.93 -7.30
N LEU A 25 4.47 6.76 -7.11
CA LEU A 25 5.13 5.49 -6.88
C LEU A 25 6.00 5.10 -8.08
N GLY A 26 5.49 5.26 -9.30
CA GLY A 26 6.24 5.02 -10.52
C GLY A 26 7.53 5.84 -10.57
N LEU A 27 7.48 7.13 -10.24
CA LEU A 27 8.67 7.99 -10.14
C LEU A 27 9.61 7.54 -9.02
N PHE A 28 9.06 7.21 -7.85
CA PHE A 28 9.83 6.74 -6.70
C PHE A 28 10.64 5.48 -7.06
N TYR A 29 9.97 4.47 -7.63
CA TYR A 29 10.58 3.22 -8.06
C TYR A 29 11.52 3.38 -9.25
N ALA A 30 11.14 4.16 -10.25
CA ALA A 30 12.01 4.44 -11.38
C ALA A 30 13.32 5.08 -10.92
N GLY A 31 13.27 6.01 -9.96
CA GLY A 31 14.44 6.64 -9.34
C GLY A 31 15.36 5.67 -8.60
N LEU A 32 14.80 4.64 -7.97
CA LEU A 32 15.53 3.59 -7.23
C LEU A 32 16.11 2.48 -8.12
N ALA A 33 15.48 2.21 -9.26
CA ALA A 33 15.90 1.17 -10.19
C ALA A 33 17.05 1.62 -11.11
N ARG A 34 17.63 0.68 -11.86
CA ARG A 34 18.66 0.98 -12.86
C ARG A 34 18.05 1.72 -14.07
N LYS A 35 18.84 2.62 -14.68
CA LYS A 35 18.40 3.50 -15.80
C LYS A 35 17.69 2.79 -16.97
N LYS A 36 18.09 1.55 -17.28
CA LYS A 36 17.55 0.74 -18.39
C LYS A 36 16.12 0.19 -18.17
N ASN A 37 15.51 0.50 -17.02
CA ASN A 37 14.21 0.01 -16.60
C ASN A 37 13.27 1.13 -16.11
N VAL A 38 13.67 2.40 -16.26
CA VAL A 38 12.94 3.57 -15.75
C VAL A 38 11.55 3.65 -16.38
N LEU A 39 11.48 3.49 -17.71
CA LEU A 39 10.21 3.56 -18.43
C LEU A 39 9.31 2.38 -18.08
N SER A 40 9.86 1.17 -17.99
CA SER A 40 9.09 -0.04 -17.69
C SER A 40 8.36 0.09 -16.34
N LEU A 41 8.98 0.69 -15.33
CA LEU A 41 8.37 0.90 -14.02
C LEU A 41 7.27 1.96 -14.05
N LEU A 42 7.48 3.04 -14.79
CA LEU A 42 6.43 4.05 -15.03
C LEU A 42 5.24 3.43 -15.76
N MET A 43 5.49 2.65 -16.81
CA MET A 43 4.47 1.96 -17.59
C MET A 43 3.69 0.95 -16.74
N GLN A 44 4.37 0.16 -15.91
CA GLN A 44 3.73 -0.79 -14.99
C GLN A 44 2.82 -0.10 -13.97
N CYS A 45 3.22 1.04 -13.41
CA CYS A 45 2.37 1.82 -12.51
C CYS A 45 1.19 2.44 -13.26
N PHE A 46 1.41 2.98 -14.46
CA PHE A 46 0.36 3.62 -15.24
C PHE A 46 -0.70 2.62 -15.72
N ILE A 47 -0.28 1.44 -16.21
CA ILE A 47 -1.21 0.40 -16.65
C ILE A 47 -2.00 -0.20 -15.47
N ALA A 48 -1.44 -0.21 -14.25
CA ALA A 48 -2.17 -0.65 -13.07
C ALA A 48 -3.42 0.20 -12.81
N ILE A 49 -3.35 1.51 -13.07
CA ILE A 49 -4.51 2.41 -12.98
C ILE A 49 -5.64 1.91 -13.89
N ALA A 50 -5.34 1.75 -15.18
CA ALA A 50 -6.35 1.34 -16.16
C ALA A 50 -6.88 -0.09 -15.90
N MET A 51 -5.97 -1.04 -15.69
CA MET A 51 -6.30 -2.45 -15.53
C MET A 51 -7.14 -2.70 -14.28
N ILE A 52 -6.72 -2.16 -13.13
CA ILE A 52 -7.45 -2.36 -11.88
C ILE A 52 -8.76 -1.58 -11.88
N SER A 53 -8.85 -0.41 -12.55
CA SER A 53 -10.13 0.29 -12.70
C SER A 53 -11.19 -0.56 -13.40
N VAL A 54 -10.81 -1.29 -14.46
CA VAL A 54 -11.72 -2.21 -15.15
C VAL A 54 -12.09 -3.40 -14.27
N VAL A 55 -11.10 -4.05 -13.65
CA VAL A 55 -11.35 -5.20 -12.74
C VAL A 55 -12.26 -4.81 -11.59
N TRP A 56 -12.04 -3.64 -10.99
CA TRP A 56 -12.81 -3.11 -9.87
C TRP A 56 -14.26 -2.83 -10.25
N ALA A 57 -14.48 -2.16 -11.39
CA ALA A 57 -15.80 -1.86 -11.89
C ALA A 57 -16.59 -3.13 -12.24
N LEU A 58 -15.93 -4.14 -12.82
CA LEU A 58 -16.59 -5.38 -13.20
C LEU A 58 -16.91 -6.27 -12.00
N TRP A 59 -15.96 -6.57 -11.12
CA TRP A 59 -16.21 -7.45 -9.98
C TRP A 59 -15.47 -7.09 -8.69
N GLY A 60 -14.33 -6.40 -8.77
CA GLY A 60 -13.47 -6.16 -7.59
C GLY A 60 -14.18 -5.40 -6.47
N TYR A 61 -14.99 -4.39 -6.81
CA TYR A 61 -15.79 -3.64 -5.83
C TYR A 61 -16.84 -4.54 -5.15
N SER A 62 -17.54 -5.36 -5.94
CA SER A 62 -18.54 -6.30 -5.42
C SER A 62 -17.91 -7.35 -4.49
N LEU A 63 -16.75 -7.89 -4.85
CA LEU A 63 -16.04 -8.87 -4.01
C LEU A 63 -15.48 -8.25 -2.71
N ALA A 64 -15.20 -6.95 -2.68
CA ALA A 64 -14.72 -6.27 -1.48
C ALA A 64 -15.87 -5.78 -0.58
N PHE A 65 -16.91 -5.16 -1.17
CA PHE A 65 -17.93 -4.40 -0.43
C PHE A 65 -19.37 -4.89 -0.64
N GLY A 66 -19.59 -5.86 -1.54
CA GLY A 66 -20.89 -6.48 -1.72
C GLY A 66 -21.32 -7.32 -0.51
N PRO A 67 -22.56 -7.85 -0.53
CA PRO A 67 -23.10 -8.68 0.54
C PRO A 67 -22.16 -9.83 0.94
N SER A 68 -21.91 -9.98 2.24
CA SER A 68 -20.91 -10.91 2.74
C SER A 68 -21.27 -12.38 2.52
N ARG A 69 -20.25 -13.17 2.15
CA ARG A 69 -20.28 -14.62 2.03
C ARG A 69 -19.34 -15.23 3.07
N GLY A 70 -19.92 -15.64 4.21
CA GLY A 70 -19.18 -16.27 5.31
C GLY A 70 -18.13 -15.37 5.97
N GLY A 71 -18.20 -14.05 5.79
CA GLY A 71 -17.21 -13.09 6.28
C GLY A 71 -15.88 -13.09 5.53
N LEU A 72 -15.74 -13.88 4.46
CA LEU A 72 -14.48 -14.07 3.73
C LEU A 72 -14.41 -13.31 2.41
N ILE A 73 -15.54 -13.06 1.76
CA ILE A 73 -15.61 -12.33 0.49
C ILE A 73 -17.02 -11.75 0.29
N GLY A 74 -17.14 -10.66 -0.48
CA GLY A 74 -18.41 -10.17 -0.97
C GLY A 74 -18.94 -11.03 -2.12
N GLY A 75 -20.26 -11.03 -2.33
CA GLY A 75 -20.88 -11.65 -3.50
C GLY A 75 -20.78 -10.78 -4.77
N LEU A 76 -21.41 -11.24 -5.86
CA LEU A 76 -21.40 -10.58 -7.18
C LEU A 76 -22.66 -9.75 -7.46
N GLU A 77 -23.45 -9.41 -6.44
CA GLU A 77 -24.68 -8.64 -6.55
C GLU A 77 -24.45 -7.23 -7.14
N TRP A 78 -23.24 -6.70 -6.99
CA TRP A 78 -22.81 -5.41 -7.53
C TRP A 78 -21.84 -5.56 -8.70
N PHE A 79 -21.86 -6.71 -9.39
CA PHE A 79 -21.14 -6.91 -10.64
C PHE A 79 -21.47 -5.79 -11.64
N ALA A 80 -20.45 -5.31 -12.36
CA ALA A 80 -20.53 -4.20 -13.30
C ALA A 80 -21.17 -2.94 -12.69
N LEU A 81 -20.91 -2.68 -11.40
CA LEU A 81 -21.46 -1.57 -10.62
C LEU A 81 -23.00 -1.57 -10.52
N SER A 82 -23.63 -2.73 -10.68
CA SER A 82 -25.06 -2.90 -10.39
C SER A 82 -25.36 -2.45 -8.96
N GLN A 83 -26.43 -1.68 -8.76
CA GLN A 83 -26.82 -1.11 -7.44
C GLN A 83 -25.80 -0.12 -6.82
N VAL A 84 -24.82 0.36 -7.60
CA VAL A 84 -23.88 1.41 -7.18
C VAL A 84 -24.23 2.70 -7.90
N GLY A 85 -25.00 3.57 -7.23
CA GLY A 85 -25.56 4.79 -7.83
C GLY A 85 -25.28 6.05 -7.02
N SER A 86 -26.06 7.10 -7.31
CA SER A 86 -26.00 8.40 -6.63
C SER A 86 -26.43 8.35 -5.17
N GLU A 87 -27.28 7.39 -4.81
CA GLU A 87 -27.77 7.25 -3.45
C GLU A 87 -26.67 6.76 -2.50
N PRO A 88 -26.56 7.30 -1.27
CA PRO A 88 -25.62 6.82 -0.27
C PRO A 88 -25.86 5.36 0.13
N ASN A 89 -24.78 4.66 0.51
CA ASN A 89 -24.89 3.38 1.19
C ASN A 89 -24.71 3.60 2.70
N PRO A 90 -25.75 3.40 3.52
CA PRO A 90 -25.72 3.74 4.95
C PRO A 90 -24.71 2.89 5.75
N ASN A 91 -24.32 1.73 5.25
CA ASN A 91 -23.37 0.85 5.94
C ASN A 91 -21.90 1.24 5.74
N TYR A 92 -21.63 2.05 4.70
CA TYR A 92 -20.26 2.42 4.31
C TYR A 92 -20.01 3.91 4.41
N ALA A 93 -20.89 4.73 3.85
CA ALA A 93 -20.75 6.18 3.85
C ALA A 93 -22.13 6.83 3.70
N PRO A 94 -22.79 7.21 4.81
CA PRO A 94 -24.18 7.65 4.79
C PRO A 94 -24.41 9.07 4.23
N THR A 95 -23.34 9.86 4.05
CA THR A 95 -23.41 11.27 3.63
C THR A 95 -22.84 11.53 2.23
N ILE A 96 -22.34 10.52 1.52
CA ILE A 96 -21.79 10.67 0.17
C ILE A 96 -22.43 9.67 -0.80
N PRO A 97 -22.47 9.95 -2.11
CA PRO A 97 -22.93 8.99 -3.10
C PRO A 97 -22.17 7.65 -3.02
N HIS A 98 -22.86 6.53 -3.22
CA HIS A 98 -22.23 5.21 -3.23
C HIS A 98 -21.15 5.11 -4.32
N THR A 99 -21.34 5.77 -5.47
CA THR A 99 -20.32 5.92 -6.52
C THR A 99 -19.07 6.66 -6.06
N THR A 100 -19.20 7.68 -5.21
CA THR A 100 -18.06 8.42 -4.64
C THR A 100 -17.25 7.53 -3.70
N TYR A 101 -17.91 6.74 -2.85
CA TYR A 101 -17.24 5.75 -2.01
C TYR A 101 -16.52 4.67 -2.85
N MET A 102 -17.20 4.15 -3.89
CA MET A 102 -16.63 3.17 -4.81
C MET A 102 -15.37 3.71 -5.52
N LEU A 103 -15.41 4.95 -6.01
CA LEU A 103 -14.27 5.61 -6.64
C LEU A 103 -13.13 5.87 -5.67
N PHE A 104 -13.43 6.27 -4.42
CA PHE A 104 -12.40 6.45 -3.41
C PHE A 104 -11.67 5.14 -3.13
N GLN A 105 -12.42 4.05 -2.89
CA GLN A 105 -11.86 2.72 -2.63
C GLN A 105 -11.13 2.11 -3.83
N LEU A 106 -11.54 2.45 -5.06
CA LEU A 106 -10.82 2.07 -6.27
C LEU A 106 -9.35 2.52 -6.23
N MET A 107 -9.07 3.71 -5.70
CA MET A 107 -7.70 4.25 -5.70
C MET A 107 -6.77 3.46 -4.78
N PHE A 108 -7.29 2.90 -3.68
CA PHE A 108 -6.57 1.95 -2.82
C PHE A 108 -6.35 0.61 -3.55
N ALA A 109 -7.37 0.14 -4.26
CA ALA A 109 -7.30 -1.09 -5.05
C ALA A 109 -6.24 -0.99 -6.16
N ILE A 110 -6.10 0.17 -6.80
CA ILE A 110 -5.09 0.44 -7.83
C ILE A 110 -3.68 0.39 -7.24
N ILE A 111 -3.43 1.17 -6.18
CA ILE A 111 -2.06 1.36 -5.70
C ILE A 111 -1.51 0.10 -5.02
N THR A 112 -2.36 -0.71 -4.39
CA THR A 112 -1.91 -1.88 -3.62
C THR A 112 -1.10 -2.90 -4.41
N PRO A 113 -1.59 -3.47 -5.52
CA PRO A 113 -0.77 -4.37 -6.35
C PRO A 113 0.39 -3.63 -7.04
N ALA A 114 0.27 -2.32 -7.28
CA ALA A 114 1.36 -1.52 -7.84
C ALA A 114 2.55 -1.41 -6.88
N LEU A 115 2.34 -1.40 -5.57
CA LEU A 115 3.43 -1.47 -4.58
C LEU A 115 4.31 -2.72 -4.78
N ILE A 116 3.72 -3.84 -5.16
CA ILE A 116 4.44 -5.12 -5.32
C ILE A 116 5.43 -5.08 -6.48
N ILE A 117 5.25 -4.18 -7.45
CA ILE A 117 6.17 -3.97 -8.59
C ILE A 117 7.61 -3.83 -8.11
N GLY A 118 7.83 -3.11 -7.01
CA GLY A 118 9.16 -2.87 -6.48
C GLY A 118 9.90 -4.13 -6.03
N ALA A 119 9.19 -5.24 -5.73
CA ALA A 119 9.82 -6.48 -5.32
C ALA A 119 10.48 -7.22 -6.48
N PHE A 120 9.85 -7.16 -7.66
CA PHE A 120 10.24 -7.90 -8.84
C PHE A 120 10.65 -7.02 -10.02
N ALA A 121 10.94 -5.75 -9.74
CA ALA A 121 11.44 -4.78 -10.69
C ALA A 121 12.53 -5.37 -11.59
N GLU A 122 12.54 -4.93 -12.85
CA GLU A 122 13.60 -5.20 -13.83
C GLU A 122 13.70 -6.64 -14.37
N ARG A 123 12.80 -7.55 -14.01
CA ARG A 123 12.92 -8.96 -14.43
C ARG A 123 11.63 -9.70 -14.76
N VAL A 124 10.46 -9.05 -14.63
CA VAL A 124 9.17 -9.69 -14.93
C VAL A 124 8.71 -9.35 -16.35
N ARG A 125 8.16 -10.36 -17.04
CA ARG A 125 7.56 -10.18 -18.37
C ARG A 125 6.29 -9.34 -18.25
N PHE A 126 6.13 -8.37 -19.15
CA PHE A 126 4.99 -7.43 -19.06
C PHE A 126 3.63 -8.15 -19.10
N GLY A 127 3.46 -9.14 -19.99
CA GLY A 127 2.23 -9.94 -20.05
C GLY A 127 1.92 -10.73 -18.77
N ALA A 128 2.95 -11.31 -18.14
CA ALA A 128 2.80 -12.02 -16.87
C ALA A 128 2.41 -11.05 -15.73
N PHE A 129 2.96 -9.83 -15.75
CA PHE A 129 2.58 -8.77 -14.82
C PHE A 129 1.09 -8.37 -14.95
N LEU A 130 0.55 -8.27 -16.17
CA LEU A 130 -0.89 -7.98 -16.35
C LEU A 130 -1.78 -9.07 -15.75
N LEU A 131 -1.43 -10.35 -15.98
CA LEU A 131 -2.14 -11.47 -15.35
C LEU A 131 -2.05 -11.42 -13.82
N PHE A 132 -0.87 -11.07 -13.31
CA PHE A 132 -0.65 -10.90 -11.87
C PHE A 132 -1.54 -9.79 -11.29
N LEU A 133 -1.64 -8.62 -11.93
CA LEU A 133 -2.50 -7.52 -11.47
C LEU A 133 -3.96 -7.98 -11.30
N VAL A 134 -4.51 -8.63 -12.34
CA VAL A 134 -5.91 -9.10 -12.33
C VAL A 134 -6.11 -10.18 -11.25
N ALA A 135 -5.24 -11.19 -11.22
CA ALA A 135 -5.36 -12.30 -10.28
C ALA A 135 -5.16 -11.86 -8.83
N TRP A 136 -4.14 -11.04 -8.55
CA TRP A 136 -3.82 -10.59 -7.21
C TRP A 136 -4.88 -9.62 -6.67
N SER A 137 -5.36 -8.67 -7.50
CA SER A 137 -6.46 -7.79 -7.10
C SER A 137 -7.73 -8.58 -6.76
N THR A 138 -8.06 -9.60 -7.55
CA THR A 138 -9.26 -10.41 -7.36
C THR A 138 -9.16 -11.37 -6.17
N LEU A 139 -8.02 -12.05 -6.01
CA LEU A 139 -7.87 -13.18 -5.08
C LEU A 139 -7.15 -12.81 -3.78
N VAL A 140 -6.47 -11.66 -3.72
CA VAL A 140 -5.75 -11.21 -2.51
C VAL A 140 -6.35 -9.91 -1.99
N TYR A 141 -6.37 -8.86 -2.81
CA TYR A 141 -6.86 -7.56 -2.38
C TYR A 141 -8.34 -7.58 -1.98
N SER A 142 -9.24 -8.01 -2.89
CA SER A 142 -10.69 -7.99 -2.61
C SER A 142 -11.08 -8.80 -1.37
N PRO A 143 -10.57 -10.04 -1.14
CA PRO A 143 -10.83 -10.77 0.09
C PRO A 143 -10.32 -10.04 1.35
N ILE A 144 -9.08 -9.54 1.36
CA ILE A 144 -8.54 -8.83 2.54
C ILE A 144 -9.33 -7.53 2.79
N ALA A 145 -9.66 -6.77 1.75
CA ALA A 145 -10.52 -5.59 1.85
C ALA A 145 -11.90 -5.95 2.43
N HIS A 146 -12.48 -7.09 2.02
CA HIS A 146 -13.73 -7.58 2.61
C HIS A 146 -13.57 -7.95 4.08
N TRP A 147 -12.48 -8.63 4.46
CA TRP A 147 -12.25 -9.04 5.84
C TRP A 147 -12.20 -7.84 6.78
N VAL A 148 -11.51 -6.77 6.35
CA VAL A 148 -11.19 -5.61 7.19
C VAL A 148 -12.24 -4.51 7.11
N TRP A 149 -12.73 -4.19 5.91
CA TRP A 149 -13.65 -3.07 5.69
C TRP A 149 -15.07 -3.51 5.30
N GLY A 150 -15.23 -4.68 4.69
CA GLY A 150 -16.53 -5.23 4.30
C GLY A 150 -17.48 -5.37 5.48
N VAL A 151 -18.76 -5.05 5.28
CA VAL A 151 -19.80 -5.31 6.28
C VAL A 151 -19.97 -6.83 6.39
N GLY A 152 -19.79 -7.38 7.59
CA GLY A 152 -19.75 -8.82 7.83
C GLY A 152 -18.36 -9.46 7.67
N GLY A 153 -17.33 -8.68 7.31
CA GLY A 153 -15.95 -9.13 7.26
C GLY A 153 -15.44 -9.60 8.62
N TRP A 154 -14.75 -10.75 8.66
CA TRP A 154 -14.40 -11.38 9.93
C TRP A 154 -13.35 -10.60 10.76
N ILE A 155 -12.39 -9.91 10.11
CA ILE A 155 -11.41 -9.05 10.82
C ILE A 155 -12.10 -7.81 11.39
N ARG A 156 -13.05 -7.24 10.64
CA ARG A 156 -13.92 -6.16 11.12
C ARG A 156 -14.72 -6.61 12.35
N SER A 157 -15.32 -7.80 12.30
CA SER A 157 -16.08 -8.40 13.41
C SER A 157 -15.20 -8.76 14.62
N LEU A 158 -13.92 -9.06 14.41
CA LEU A 158 -12.93 -9.27 15.47
C LEU A 158 -12.63 -7.97 16.26
N GLY A 159 -13.01 -6.80 15.72
CA GLY A 159 -12.75 -5.50 16.31
C GLY A 159 -11.34 -4.97 16.05
N ALA A 160 -10.62 -5.54 15.08
CA ALA A 160 -9.36 -4.97 14.63
C ALA A 160 -9.62 -3.63 13.91
N LEU A 161 -8.76 -2.65 14.16
CA LEU A 161 -8.82 -1.32 13.60
C LEU A 161 -7.81 -1.16 12.47
N ASP A 162 -8.30 -0.66 11.33
CA ASP A 162 -7.49 -0.28 10.19
C ASP A 162 -8.14 0.90 9.47
N PHE A 163 -7.72 2.11 9.85
CA PHE A 163 -8.40 3.34 9.41
C PHE A 163 -8.33 3.55 7.89
N ALA A 164 -7.13 3.41 7.32
CA ALA A 164 -6.87 3.73 5.91
C ALA A 164 -6.10 2.63 5.16
N GLY A 165 -5.88 1.45 5.75
CA GLY A 165 -5.36 0.29 4.99
C GLY A 165 -3.92 -0.08 5.32
N GLY A 166 -3.52 0.01 6.59
CA GLY A 166 -2.28 -0.60 7.06
C GLY A 166 -2.24 -2.10 6.76
N THR A 167 -3.34 -2.80 7.04
CA THR A 167 -3.52 -4.22 6.76
C THR A 167 -3.84 -4.46 5.29
N VAL A 168 -4.87 -3.77 4.79
CA VAL A 168 -5.43 -3.99 3.44
C VAL A 168 -4.46 -3.62 2.33
N VAL A 169 -3.69 -2.54 2.49
CA VAL A 169 -2.75 -2.03 1.47
C VAL A 169 -1.32 -2.42 1.79
N HIS A 170 -0.79 -2.01 2.95
CA HIS A 170 0.66 -2.08 3.17
C HIS A 170 1.17 -3.45 3.61
N ILE A 171 0.52 -4.08 4.59
CA ILE A 171 0.89 -5.43 5.02
C ILE A 171 0.67 -6.42 3.87
N SER A 172 -0.50 -6.37 3.23
CA SER A 172 -0.83 -7.30 2.13
C SER A 172 0.17 -7.19 0.97
N SER A 173 0.46 -5.98 0.49
CA SER A 173 1.43 -5.76 -0.59
C SER A 173 2.86 -6.04 -0.16
N GLY A 174 3.27 -5.62 1.04
CA GLY A 174 4.64 -5.80 1.54
C GLY A 174 4.99 -7.27 1.81
N VAL A 175 4.06 -8.06 2.32
CA VAL A 175 4.26 -9.51 2.48
C VAL A 175 4.21 -10.22 1.13
N SER A 176 3.31 -9.81 0.24
CA SER A 176 3.25 -10.31 -1.14
C SER A 176 4.54 -10.00 -1.91
N ALA A 177 5.14 -8.83 -1.68
CA ALA A 177 6.43 -8.44 -2.23
C ALA A 177 7.56 -9.37 -1.78
N MET A 178 7.65 -9.66 -0.47
CA MET A 178 8.62 -10.63 0.04
C MET A 178 8.41 -12.01 -0.61
N ALA A 179 7.18 -12.50 -0.67
CA ALA A 179 6.84 -13.76 -1.31
C ALA A 179 7.23 -13.76 -2.81
N ALA A 180 6.92 -12.67 -3.53
CA ALA A 180 7.25 -12.53 -4.94
C ALA A 180 8.75 -12.49 -5.20
N ALA A 181 9.52 -11.76 -4.38
CA ALA A 181 10.98 -11.70 -4.47
C ALA A 181 11.61 -13.09 -4.27
N LEU A 182 11.07 -13.90 -3.36
CA LEU A 182 11.52 -15.28 -3.13
C LEU A 182 11.18 -16.21 -4.30
N VAL A 183 9.99 -16.09 -4.89
CA VAL A 183 9.55 -16.94 -6.03
C VAL A 183 10.31 -16.60 -7.32
N ILE A 184 10.47 -15.32 -7.63
CA ILE A 184 11.11 -14.85 -8.88
C ILE A 184 12.63 -14.95 -8.81
N GLY A 185 13.18 -14.88 -7.60
CA GLY A 185 14.61 -14.90 -7.34
C GLY A 185 15.30 -13.57 -7.63
N ARG A 186 16.63 -13.59 -7.50
CA ARG A 186 17.50 -12.40 -7.56
C ARG A 186 17.72 -11.89 -8.98
N ARG A 187 17.85 -10.57 -9.15
CA ARG A 187 18.31 -9.95 -10.39
C ARG A 187 19.74 -10.37 -10.73
N ILE A 188 20.06 -10.39 -12.01
CA ILE A 188 21.41 -10.56 -12.52
C ILE A 188 22.27 -9.38 -12.03
N GLY A 189 23.39 -9.72 -11.40
CA GLY A 189 24.32 -8.79 -10.75
C GLY A 189 24.00 -8.47 -9.30
N TYR A 190 22.94 -9.03 -8.68
CA TYR A 190 22.63 -8.75 -7.29
C TYR A 190 23.76 -9.23 -6.36
N GLY A 191 24.35 -8.31 -5.60
CA GLY A 191 25.46 -8.57 -4.68
C GLY A 191 26.85 -8.63 -5.33
N SER A 192 26.94 -8.52 -6.67
CA SER A 192 28.22 -8.60 -7.41
C SER A 192 28.43 -7.48 -8.43
N GLY A 193 27.36 -6.87 -8.92
CA GLY A 193 27.37 -5.78 -9.90
C GLY A 193 26.74 -4.49 -9.35
N SER A 194 26.92 -3.39 -10.09
CA SER A 194 26.31 -2.11 -9.77
C SER A 194 24.78 -2.17 -9.86
N MET A 195 24.12 -1.79 -8.78
CA MET A 195 22.66 -1.62 -8.66
C MET A 195 22.32 -0.17 -8.33
N GLU A 196 23.09 0.77 -8.88
CA GLU A 196 22.96 2.18 -8.53
C GLU A 196 21.59 2.74 -8.95
N PRO A 197 20.96 3.57 -8.09
CA PRO A 197 19.72 4.28 -8.41
C PRO A 197 19.88 5.13 -9.67
N SER A 198 18.85 5.15 -10.52
CA SER A 198 18.87 5.94 -11.76
C SER A 198 18.90 7.45 -11.49
N SER A 199 18.18 7.91 -10.46
CA SER A 199 17.98 9.34 -10.17
C SER A 199 17.43 9.56 -8.75
N PRO A 200 18.25 10.07 -7.81
CA PRO A 200 17.76 10.53 -6.50
C PRO A 200 16.71 11.65 -6.61
N VAL A 201 16.72 12.43 -7.71
CA VAL A 201 15.71 13.47 -7.97
C VAL A 201 14.33 12.86 -8.18
N TYR A 202 14.24 11.76 -8.94
CA TYR A 202 12.97 11.04 -9.13
C TYR A 202 12.49 10.38 -7.83
N VAL A 203 13.40 9.89 -6.99
CA VAL A 203 13.06 9.38 -5.65
C VAL A 203 12.41 10.48 -4.81
N ILE A 204 13.01 11.67 -4.74
CA ILE A 204 12.47 12.78 -3.95
C ILE A 204 11.12 13.25 -4.52
N LEU A 205 11.01 13.42 -5.84
CA LEU A 205 9.77 13.86 -6.48
C LEU A 205 8.65 12.83 -6.28
N GLY A 206 8.94 11.54 -6.46
CA GLY A 206 7.99 10.46 -6.21
C GLY A 206 7.52 10.43 -4.76
N ALA A 207 8.46 10.55 -3.79
CA ALA A 207 8.12 10.62 -2.37
C ALA A 207 7.29 11.86 -2.02
N ALA A 208 7.56 13.01 -2.63
CA ALA A 208 6.78 14.22 -2.44
C ALA A 208 5.32 14.06 -2.93
N LEU A 209 5.13 13.43 -4.10
CA LEU A 209 3.80 13.12 -4.63
C LEU A 209 3.08 12.06 -3.79
N LEU A 210 3.78 11.04 -3.31
CA LEU A 210 3.25 10.06 -2.37
C LEU A 210 2.78 10.73 -1.08
N TRP A 211 3.60 11.61 -0.49
CA TRP A 211 3.23 12.36 0.72
C TRP A 211 2.01 13.25 0.47
N PHE A 212 2.03 14.02 -0.62
CA PHE A 212 0.90 14.87 -1.00
C PHE A 212 -0.40 14.06 -1.19
N GLY A 213 -0.34 12.95 -1.92
CA GLY A 213 -1.49 12.08 -2.12
C GLY A 213 -1.98 11.41 -0.83
N TRP A 214 -1.07 11.15 0.12
CA TRP A 214 -1.40 10.52 1.40
C TRP A 214 -2.35 11.35 2.27
N PHE A 215 -2.43 12.66 2.04
CA PHE A 215 -3.42 13.50 2.68
C PHE A 215 -4.85 13.09 2.30
N GLY A 216 -5.10 12.74 1.05
CA GLY A 216 -6.36 12.15 0.62
C GLY A 216 -6.51 10.70 1.10
N PHE A 217 -5.42 9.94 1.14
CA PHE A 217 -5.43 8.54 1.59
C PHE A 217 -5.92 8.40 3.03
N ASN A 218 -5.26 9.08 3.98
CA ASN A 218 -5.63 9.02 5.39
C ASN A 218 -6.77 9.98 5.72
N GLY A 219 -6.68 11.25 5.33
CA GLY A 219 -7.72 12.23 5.65
C GLY A 219 -9.07 11.94 5.00
N GLY A 220 -9.07 11.39 3.78
CA GLY A 220 -10.29 10.95 3.08
C GLY A 220 -10.93 9.71 3.69
N SER A 221 -10.17 8.89 4.44
CA SER A 221 -10.70 7.68 5.09
C SER A 221 -11.62 7.99 6.28
N ALA A 222 -11.72 9.26 6.70
CA ALA A 222 -12.81 9.72 7.57
C ALA A 222 -14.18 9.74 6.88
N LEU A 223 -14.20 9.72 5.54
CA LEU A 223 -15.40 9.75 4.68
C LEU A 223 -16.31 10.97 4.88
N ALA A 224 -15.79 12.00 5.56
CA ALA A 224 -16.46 13.26 5.87
C ALA A 224 -15.43 14.38 6.04
N SER A 225 -15.88 15.63 5.95
CA SER A 225 -15.08 16.86 5.96
C SER A 225 -14.95 17.50 7.35
N GLY A 226 -14.72 16.68 8.39
CA GLY A 226 -14.82 17.08 9.80
C GLY A 226 -13.55 16.92 10.65
N ALA A 227 -13.70 17.06 11.97
CA ALA A 227 -12.60 17.00 12.94
C ALA A 227 -11.75 15.71 12.83
N LEU A 228 -12.38 14.58 12.54
CA LEU A 228 -11.67 13.30 12.35
C LEU A 228 -10.76 13.34 11.12
N ALA A 229 -11.22 13.92 10.00
CA ALA A 229 -10.41 14.10 8.80
C ALA A 229 -9.21 15.01 9.07
N SER A 230 -9.42 16.13 9.78
CA SER A 230 -8.33 17.03 10.19
C SER A 230 -7.32 16.33 11.11
N GLY A 231 -7.80 15.54 12.08
CA GLY A 231 -6.95 14.76 12.98
C GLY A 231 -6.08 13.75 12.22
N ALA A 232 -6.69 12.97 11.32
CA ALA A 232 -5.97 12.01 10.49
C ALA A 232 -4.95 12.68 9.57
N PHE A 233 -5.30 13.83 9.00
CA PHE A 233 -4.40 14.65 8.18
C PHE A 233 -3.17 15.10 8.99
N THR A 234 -3.37 15.60 10.20
CA THR A 234 -2.29 16.02 11.11
C THR A 234 -1.42 14.83 11.52
N ALA A 235 -2.01 13.71 11.94
CA ALA A 235 -1.27 12.50 12.30
C ALA A 235 -0.39 12.01 11.14
N THR A 236 -0.92 12.07 9.92
CA THR A 236 -0.21 11.70 8.68
C THR A 236 1.05 12.53 8.49
N HIS A 237 0.94 13.86 8.58
CA HIS A 237 2.09 14.75 8.39
C HIS A 237 3.15 14.57 9.47
N LEU A 238 2.74 14.44 10.73
CA LEU A 238 3.66 14.32 11.86
C LEU A 238 4.42 12.99 11.84
N ALA A 239 3.74 11.87 11.55
CA ALA A 239 4.41 10.58 11.45
C ALA A 239 5.41 10.53 10.31
N ALA A 240 5.05 11.05 9.13
CA ALA A 240 5.96 11.16 7.99
C ALA A 240 7.21 11.98 8.33
N SER A 241 7.01 13.13 9.00
CA SER A 241 8.10 14.01 9.42
C SER A 241 9.03 13.33 10.42
N ALA A 242 8.47 12.68 11.45
CA ALA A 242 9.24 11.96 12.46
C ALA A 242 10.01 10.76 11.87
N ALA A 243 9.40 10.03 10.94
CA ALA A 243 10.04 8.91 10.26
C ALA A 243 11.16 9.36 9.30
N ALA A 244 10.97 10.45 8.57
CA ALA A 244 11.99 11.05 7.72
C ALA A 244 13.24 11.44 8.54
N LEU A 245 13.04 12.10 9.69
CA LEU A 245 14.12 12.51 10.59
C LEU A 245 14.80 11.30 11.26
N SER A 246 14.03 10.37 11.82
CA SER A 246 14.59 9.20 12.51
C SER A 246 15.33 8.25 11.57
N TRP A 247 14.81 8.01 10.36
CA TRP A 247 15.50 7.23 9.33
C TRP A 247 16.76 7.94 8.85
N MET A 248 16.70 9.26 8.61
CA MET A 248 17.87 10.05 8.24
C MET A 248 18.97 9.95 9.31
N LEU A 249 18.62 10.15 10.58
CA LEU A 249 19.56 10.07 11.70
C LEU A 249 20.15 8.67 11.84
N THR A 250 19.31 7.64 11.80
CA THR A 250 19.76 6.23 11.88
C THR A 250 20.70 5.89 10.74
N GLY A 251 20.32 6.27 9.52
CA GLY A 251 21.13 6.06 8.33
C GLY A 251 22.44 6.86 8.34
N TRP A 252 22.40 8.08 8.85
CA TRP A 252 23.58 8.94 8.99
C TRP A 252 24.54 8.36 10.03
N LEU A 253 24.07 7.97 11.21
CA LEU A 253 24.90 7.34 12.23
C LEU A 253 25.55 6.04 11.72
N HIS A 254 24.83 5.26 10.92
CA HIS A 254 25.36 4.01 10.35
C HIS A 254 26.31 4.23 9.17
N ARG A 255 26.08 5.24 8.30
CA ARG A 255 26.82 5.42 7.03
C ARG A 255 27.68 6.69 6.94
N GLY A 256 27.73 7.50 7.99
CA GLY A 256 28.58 8.69 8.13
C GLY A 256 28.09 9.96 7.42
N LYS A 257 27.10 9.87 6.51
CA LYS A 257 26.52 11.04 5.81
C LYS A 257 24.99 10.95 5.70
N PRO A 258 24.28 12.09 5.72
CA PRO A 258 22.84 12.10 5.44
C PRO A 258 22.58 11.79 3.95
N SER A 259 21.47 11.07 3.67
CA SER A 259 21.08 10.66 2.33
C SER A 259 19.66 11.14 2.00
N SER A 260 19.49 11.73 0.82
CA SER A 260 18.17 12.18 0.34
C SER A 260 17.21 11.01 0.12
N ILE A 261 17.72 9.88 -0.40
CA ILE A 261 16.95 8.64 -0.56
C ILE A 261 16.50 8.11 0.80
N ALA A 262 17.38 8.21 1.81
CA ALA A 262 17.04 7.79 3.17
C ALA A 262 15.94 8.66 3.79
N VAL A 263 16.00 9.98 3.62
CA VAL A 263 14.94 10.90 4.06
C VAL A 263 13.62 10.59 3.36
N ALA A 264 13.65 10.43 2.03
CA ALA A 264 12.46 10.14 1.22
C ALA A 264 11.82 8.79 1.59
N SER A 265 12.63 7.74 1.75
CA SER A 265 12.16 6.41 2.17
C SER A 265 11.63 6.43 3.61
N GLY A 266 12.29 7.18 4.49
CA GLY A 266 11.83 7.41 5.85
C GLY A 266 10.45 8.07 5.92
N ALA A 267 10.24 9.12 5.13
CA ALA A 267 8.93 9.77 5.04
C ALA A 267 7.82 8.77 4.64
N VAL A 268 8.05 7.97 3.59
CA VAL A 268 7.10 6.93 3.16
C VAL A 268 6.87 5.88 4.26
N ALA A 269 7.91 5.47 4.99
CA ALA A 269 7.75 4.52 6.10
C ALA A 269 6.87 5.06 7.23
N GLY A 270 6.97 6.35 7.56
CA GLY A 270 6.09 7.00 8.54
C GLY A 270 4.65 7.08 8.07
N LEU A 271 4.44 7.43 6.80
CA LEU A 271 3.13 7.45 6.16
C LEU A 271 2.46 6.06 6.20
N VAL A 272 3.21 5.02 5.83
CA VAL A 272 2.77 3.62 5.94
C VAL A 272 2.38 3.28 7.37
N ALA A 273 3.26 3.56 8.34
CA ALA A 273 3.04 3.11 9.72
C ALA A 273 1.85 3.81 10.40
N VAL A 274 1.58 5.07 10.08
CA VAL A 274 0.44 5.78 10.68
C VAL A 274 -0.88 5.49 9.96
N THR A 275 -0.85 4.92 8.75
CA THR A 275 -2.06 4.62 7.96
C THR A 275 -3.17 3.91 8.73
N PRO A 276 -2.93 2.76 9.40
CA PRO A 276 -3.99 2.08 10.17
C PRO A 276 -4.42 2.86 11.42
N ALA A 277 -3.57 3.75 11.93
CA ALA A 277 -3.74 4.45 13.20
C ALA A 277 -4.30 5.88 13.06
N SER A 278 -4.19 6.50 11.89
CA SER A 278 -4.27 7.96 11.72
C SER A 278 -5.59 8.58 12.21
N GLY A 279 -6.71 7.88 12.05
CA GLY A 279 -8.02 8.29 12.58
C GLY A 279 -8.36 7.73 13.97
N PHE A 280 -7.38 7.20 14.70
CA PHE A 280 -7.56 6.64 16.05
C PHE A 280 -6.55 7.18 17.05
N VAL A 281 -5.53 7.95 16.63
CA VAL A 281 -4.44 8.41 17.50
C VAL A 281 -4.23 9.91 17.41
N GLY A 282 -3.76 10.49 18.52
CA GLY A 282 -3.45 11.91 18.60
C GLY A 282 -2.06 12.26 18.01
N PRO A 283 -1.75 13.56 17.89
CA PRO A 283 -0.47 14.04 17.34
C PRO A 283 0.79 13.46 17.99
N GLN A 284 0.79 13.28 19.31
CA GLN A 284 1.93 12.77 20.07
C GLN A 284 2.21 11.29 19.74
N ALA A 285 1.17 10.47 19.71
CA ALA A 285 1.28 9.07 19.32
C ALA A 285 1.72 8.94 17.85
N ALA A 286 1.23 9.79 16.95
CA ALA A 286 1.65 9.79 15.55
C ALA A 286 3.16 10.07 15.37
N LEU A 287 3.73 11.01 16.14
CA LEU A 287 5.19 11.26 16.16
C LEU A 287 5.96 10.01 16.60
N ILE A 288 5.51 9.31 17.64
CA ILE A 288 6.15 8.09 18.15
C ILE A 288 6.08 6.98 17.11
N ILE A 289 4.88 6.75 16.53
CA ILE A 289 4.67 5.74 15.49
C ILE A 289 5.62 5.98 14.32
N GLY A 290 5.71 7.22 13.83
CA GLY A 290 6.62 7.61 12.75
C GLY A 290 8.10 7.42 13.11
N ALA A 291 8.53 7.92 14.27
CA ALA A 291 9.92 7.81 14.71
C ALA A 291 10.38 6.36 14.83
N VAL A 292 9.54 5.48 15.40
CA VAL A 292 9.84 4.05 15.50
C VAL A 292 9.85 3.39 14.11
N ALA A 293 8.90 3.75 13.23
CA ALA A 293 8.86 3.24 11.86
C ALA A 293 10.14 3.56 11.08
N GLY A 294 10.67 4.79 11.21
CA GLY A 294 11.90 5.18 10.54
C GLY A 294 13.10 4.29 10.92
N VAL A 295 13.21 3.92 12.20
CA VAL A 295 14.27 3.03 12.70
C VAL A 295 14.03 1.57 12.26
N LEU A 296 12.82 1.05 12.47
CA LEU A 296 12.48 -0.35 12.18
C LEU A 296 12.59 -0.66 10.68
N CYS A 297 12.05 0.20 9.84
CA CYS A 297 12.08 -0.01 8.39
C CYS A 297 13.50 0.16 7.85
N TYR A 298 14.31 1.09 8.38
CA TYR A 298 15.75 1.15 8.06
C TYR A 298 16.44 -0.17 8.38
N ALA A 299 16.21 -0.71 9.59
CA ALA A 299 16.80 -1.97 10.01
C ALA A 299 16.36 -3.13 9.10
N ALA A 300 15.07 -3.19 8.73
CA ALA A 300 14.52 -4.21 7.83
C ALA A 300 15.15 -4.16 6.43
N VAL A 301 15.30 -2.97 5.85
CA VAL A 301 15.97 -2.77 4.55
C VAL A 301 17.43 -3.25 4.57
N ASN A 302 18.15 -3.03 5.66
CA ASN A 302 19.52 -3.54 5.78
C ASN A 302 19.53 -5.05 6.08
N LEU A 303 18.54 -5.59 6.78
CA LEU A 303 18.41 -7.01 7.08
C LEU A 303 18.14 -7.83 5.81
N ARG A 304 17.19 -7.41 4.97
CA ARG A 304 16.85 -8.13 3.72
C ARG A 304 18.05 -8.28 2.79
N ALA A 305 18.90 -7.26 2.73
CA ALA A 305 20.16 -7.30 1.98
C ALA A 305 21.15 -8.33 2.56
N LYS A 306 21.26 -8.44 3.89
CA LYS A 306 22.13 -9.41 4.58
C LYS A 306 21.68 -10.86 4.38
N ILE A 307 20.37 -11.12 4.39
CA ILE A 307 19.83 -12.46 4.11
C ILE A 307 19.74 -12.77 2.61
N GLY A 308 20.16 -11.82 1.76
CA GLY A 308 20.24 -12.00 0.31
C GLY A 308 18.89 -12.12 -0.39
N VAL A 309 17.85 -11.44 0.11
CA VAL A 309 16.57 -11.35 -0.60
C VAL A 309 16.54 -10.09 -1.45
N ASP A 310 16.35 -10.28 -2.76
CA ASP A 310 16.26 -9.19 -3.73
C ASP A 310 14.81 -8.68 -3.88
N ASP A 311 14.23 -8.23 -2.76
CA ASP A 311 13.11 -7.29 -2.75
C ASP A 311 13.62 -5.94 -3.27
N SER A 312 13.51 -5.74 -4.59
CA SER A 312 14.43 -4.89 -5.33
C SER A 312 14.44 -3.44 -4.90
N LEU A 313 13.27 -2.90 -4.56
CA LEU A 313 13.05 -1.50 -4.19
C LEU A 313 12.47 -1.38 -2.76
N ASP A 314 12.79 -2.34 -1.88
CA ASP A 314 12.54 -2.28 -0.44
C ASP A 314 11.06 -2.25 -0.02
N VAL A 315 10.19 -2.89 -0.80
CA VAL A 315 8.74 -2.89 -0.57
C VAL A 315 8.38 -3.58 0.75
N TRP A 316 8.98 -4.73 1.05
CA TRP A 316 8.75 -5.42 2.32
C TRP A 316 9.28 -4.62 3.51
N GLY A 317 10.47 -4.05 3.38
CA GLY A 317 11.10 -3.28 4.44
C GLY A 317 10.30 -2.02 4.81
N VAL A 318 9.68 -1.37 3.83
CA VAL A 318 8.88 -0.15 4.04
C VAL A 318 7.41 -0.48 4.33
N HIS A 319 6.74 -1.22 3.44
CA HIS A 319 5.30 -1.50 3.54
C HIS A 319 4.97 -2.68 4.44
N GLY A 320 5.72 -3.78 4.34
CA GLY A 320 5.49 -4.99 5.14
C GLY A 320 5.78 -4.75 6.62
N VAL A 321 7.00 -4.31 6.92
CA VAL A 321 7.43 -4.02 8.31
C VAL A 321 6.77 -2.76 8.85
N GLY A 322 6.73 -1.67 8.08
CA GLY A 322 6.08 -0.43 8.50
C GLY A 322 4.58 -0.61 8.74
N GLY A 323 3.88 -1.32 7.85
CA GLY A 323 2.45 -1.61 8.00
C GLY A 323 2.18 -2.49 9.21
N THR A 324 3.04 -3.50 9.45
CA THR A 324 2.94 -4.37 10.63
C THR A 324 3.14 -3.59 11.92
N TRP A 325 4.19 -2.77 12.00
CA TRP A 325 4.41 -1.88 13.14
C TRP A 325 3.20 -0.95 13.34
N GLY A 326 2.70 -0.34 12.27
CA GLY A 326 1.53 0.52 12.32
C GLY A 326 0.29 -0.16 12.88
N ALA A 327 -0.01 -1.37 12.42
CA ALA A 327 -1.16 -2.14 12.91
C ALA A 327 -1.02 -2.49 14.39
N ILE A 328 0.17 -2.92 14.83
CA ILE A 328 0.47 -3.19 16.24
C ILE A 328 0.35 -1.92 17.06
N ALA A 329 0.95 -0.82 16.61
CA ALA A 329 0.93 0.46 17.29
C ALA A 329 -0.48 1.05 17.39
N THR A 330 -1.35 0.79 16.41
CA THR A 330 -2.78 1.12 16.52
C THR A 330 -3.39 0.44 17.74
N GLY A 331 -3.12 -0.84 17.97
CA GLY A 331 -3.60 -1.56 19.16
C GLY A 331 -2.98 -1.11 20.48
N ILE A 332 -1.88 -0.36 20.44
CA ILE A 332 -1.21 0.22 21.61
C ILE A 332 -1.78 1.60 21.95
N PHE A 333 -1.91 2.45 20.92
CA PHE A 333 -2.14 3.89 21.08
C PHE A 333 -3.54 4.39 20.72
N ALA A 334 -4.43 3.55 20.15
CA ALA A 334 -5.77 3.98 19.77
C ALA A 334 -6.55 4.56 20.97
N ASP A 335 -7.26 5.64 20.73
CA ASP A 335 -8.04 6.40 21.71
C ASP A 335 -9.48 6.58 21.21
N ALA A 336 -10.43 5.99 21.93
CA ALA A 336 -11.85 6.05 21.56
C ALA A 336 -12.43 7.48 21.68
N SER A 337 -11.78 8.39 22.41
CA SER A 337 -12.18 9.80 22.45
C SER A 337 -11.89 10.54 21.14
N ILE A 338 -10.94 10.05 20.33
CA ILE A 338 -10.62 10.60 19.00
C ILE A 338 -11.62 10.09 17.96
N ASN A 339 -11.94 8.80 18.03
CA ASN A 339 -12.91 8.18 17.14
C ASN A 339 -13.75 7.12 17.88
N PRO A 340 -15.01 7.44 18.20
CA PRO A 340 -15.92 6.53 18.90
C PRO A 340 -16.25 5.24 18.14
N ALA A 341 -15.98 5.17 16.83
CA ALA A 341 -16.13 3.94 16.05
C ALA A 341 -14.97 2.94 16.29
N GLY A 342 -13.91 3.37 16.97
CA GLY A 342 -12.80 2.54 17.40
C GLY A 342 -12.93 2.04 18.84
N ALA A 343 -11.79 1.72 19.45
CA ALA A 343 -11.68 1.32 20.84
C ALA A 343 -10.38 1.86 21.44
N ASN A 344 -10.30 1.92 22.76
CA ASN A 344 -9.05 2.20 23.45
C ASN A 344 -8.03 1.09 23.15
N GLY A 345 -6.75 1.47 23.07
CA GLY A 345 -5.61 0.56 22.97
C GLY A 345 -5.03 0.16 24.34
N LEU A 346 -3.92 -0.57 24.29
CA LEU A 346 -3.24 -1.11 25.47
C LEU A 346 -2.93 -0.04 26.52
N LEU A 347 -2.38 1.11 26.11
CA LEU A 347 -1.99 2.18 27.04
C LEU A 347 -3.18 2.90 27.69
N LEU A 348 -4.37 2.74 27.11
CA LEU A 348 -5.64 3.25 27.64
C LEU A 348 -6.49 2.13 28.27
N GLY A 349 -5.85 1.03 28.67
CA GLY A 349 -6.44 -0.01 29.51
C GLY A 349 -7.14 -1.16 28.78
N ASN A 350 -7.05 -1.24 27.44
CA ASN A 350 -7.71 -2.29 26.67
C ASN A 350 -6.69 -3.18 25.92
N PRO A 351 -6.24 -4.30 26.52
CA PRO A 351 -5.32 -5.23 25.87
C PRO A 351 -5.98 -6.06 24.76
N SER A 352 -7.31 -6.18 24.71
CA SER A 352 -7.97 -7.01 23.71
C SER A 352 -7.82 -6.46 22.30
N LEU A 353 -7.77 -5.13 22.16
CA LEU A 353 -7.56 -4.50 20.85
C LEU A 353 -6.19 -4.89 20.27
N LEU A 354 -5.12 -4.86 21.07
CA LEU A 354 -3.80 -5.31 20.62
C LEU A 354 -3.83 -6.76 20.14
N PHE A 355 -4.56 -7.64 20.82
CA PHE A 355 -4.72 -9.03 20.41
C PHE A 355 -5.48 -9.16 19.08
N SER A 356 -6.56 -8.40 18.89
CA SER A 356 -7.28 -8.33 17.61
C SER A 356 -6.37 -7.86 16.46
N GLN A 357 -5.53 -6.84 16.70
CA GLN A 357 -4.53 -6.39 15.72
C GLN A 357 -3.54 -7.49 15.36
N LEU A 358 -3.00 -8.21 16.36
CA LEU A 358 -2.03 -9.28 16.13
C LEU A 358 -2.61 -10.44 15.30
N ILE A 359 -3.87 -10.82 15.56
CA ILE A 359 -4.57 -11.82 14.74
C ILE A 359 -4.76 -11.32 13.31
N ALA A 360 -5.21 -10.07 13.13
CA ALA A 360 -5.39 -9.48 11.81
C ALA A 360 -4.09 -9.44 10.99
N VAL A 361 -2.99 -9.04 11.62
CA VAL A 361 -1.64 -9.05 11.04
C VAL A 361 -1.25 -10.47 10.63
N ALA A 362 -1.35 -11.45 11.54
CA ALA A 362 -0.93 -12.82 11.29
C ALA A 362 -1.75 -13.49 10.17
N ALA A 363 -3.07 -13.30 10.16
CA ALA A 363 -3.92 -13.83 9.11
C ALA A 363 -3.61 -13.20 7.75
N THR A 364 -3.37 -11.89 7.71
CA THR A 364 -3.01 -11.17 6.49
C THR A 364 -1.64 -11.60 5.97
N TRP A 365 -0.66 -11.81 6.86
CA TRP A 365 0.65 -12.35 6.49
C TRP A 365 0.51 -13.73 5.84
N ALA A 366 -0.16 -14.65 6.52
CA ALA A 366 -0.33 -16.03 6.06
C ALA A 366 -1.04 -16.08 4.70
N TYR A 367 -2.16 -15.35 4.56
CA TYR A 367 -2.94 -15.34 3.33
C TYR A 367 -2.20 -14.67 2.17
N SER A 368 -1.64 -13.47 2.38
CA SER A 368 -0.95 -12.72 1.33
C SER A 368 0.26 -13.45 0.81
N ALA A 369 1.07 -14.05 1.70
CA ALA A 369 2.22 -14.85 1.29
C ALA A 369 1.78 -16.09 0.49
N THR A 370 0.83 -16.86 1.03
CA THR A 370 0.38 -18.12 0.43
C THR A 370 -0.25 -17.89 -0.94
N MET A 371 -1.23 -17.00 -1.04
CA MET A 371 -1.94 -16.75 -2.29
C MET A 371 -1.04 -16.11 -3.34
N THR A 372 -0.12 -15.22 -2.95
CA THR A 372 0.84 -14.65 -3.90
C THR A 372 1.75 -15.73 -4.48
N ILE A 373 2.27 -16.67 -3.66
CA ILE A 373 3.08 -17.79 -4.15
C ILE A 373 2.28 -18.64 -5.13
N VAL A 374 1.02 -18.97 -4.80
CA VAL A 374 0.14 -19.77 -5.67
C VAL A 374 -0.07 -19.05 -7.01
N ILE A 375 -0.45 -17.78 -6.99
CA ILE A 375 -0.69 -16.98 -8.20
C ILE A 375 0.56 -16.93 -9.08
N LEU A 376 1.71 -16.59 -8.50
CA LEU A 376 2.95 -16.47 -9.27
C LEU A 376 3.38 -17.80 -9.87
N LYS A 377 3.25 -18.92 -9.14
CA LYS A 377 3.54 -20.26 -9.69
C LYS A 377 2.60 -20.64 -10.81
N VAL A 378 1.30 -20.35 -10.69
CA VAL A 378 0.32 -20.64 -11.75
C VAL A 378 0.65 -19.81 -13.01
N ILE A 379 0.97 -18.53 -12.85
CA ILE A 379 1.37 -17.66 -13.97
C ILE A 379 2.68 -18.17 -14.62
N ASP A 380 3.66 -18.56 -13.81
CA ASP A 380 4.94 -19.07 -14.30
C ASP A 380 4.77 -20.36 -15.12
N LEU A 381 3.92 -21.27 -14.64
CA LEU A 381 3.58 -22.50 -15.36
C LEU A 381 2.80 -22.23 -16.65
N ALA A 382 1.94 -21.20 -16.68
CA ALA A 382 1.08 -20.91 -17.82
C ALA A 382 1.80 -20.14 -18.94
N VAL A 383 2.54 -19.08 -18.59
CA VAL A 383 3.13 -18.16 -19.58
C VAL A 383 4.59 -17.81 -19.33
N GLY A 384 5.15 -18.20 -18.18
CA GLY A 384 6.48 -17.82 -17.72
C GLY A 384 6.52 -16.41 -17.11
N LEU A 385 7.09 -16.29 -15.91
CA LEU A 385 7.08 -15.07 -15.11
C LEU A 385 8.26 -14.14 -15.41
N ARG A 386 9.46 -14.71 -15.54
CA ARG A 386 10.72 -13.96 -15.68
C ARG A 386 11.12 -13.78 -17.16
N VAL A 387 11.69 -12.62 -17.48
CA VAL A 387 12.28 -12.36 -18.80
C VAL A 387 13.52 -13.23 -19.03
N LYS A 388 13.98 -13.36 -20.28
CA LYS A 388 15.22 -14.10 -20.57
C LYS A 388 16.44 -13.37 -19.97
N PRO A 389 17.54 -14.07 -19.62
CA PRO A 389 18.74 -13.44 -19.07
C PRO A 389 19.29 -12.29 -19.94
N ILE A 390 19.26 -12.45 -21.26
CA ILE A 390 19.71 -11.40 -22.20
C ILE A 390 18.81 -10.17 -22.18
N GLU A 391 17.49 -10.35 -22.05
CA GLU A 391 16.52 -9.25 -21.95
C GLU A 391 16.71 -8.48 -20.63
N GLU A 392 16.95 -9.19 -19.53
CA GLU A 392 17.26 -8.58 -18.23
C GLU A 392 18.59 -7.79 -18.27
N MET A 393 19.58 -8.27 -19.02
CA MET A 393 20.85 -7.57 -19.21
C MET A 393 20.69 -6.30 -20.06
N ILE A 394 19.91 -6.35 -21.14
CA ILE A 394 19.64 -5.20 -22.02
C ILE A 394 18.78 -4.15 -21.30
N GLY A 395 17.72 -4.57 -20.60
CA GLY A 395 16.74 -3.70 -19.95
C GLY A 395 15.34 -3.84 -20.53
N LEU A 396 14.34 -3.73 -19.67
CA LEU A 396 12.93 -3.95 -20.01
C LEU A 396 12.33 -2.79 -20.80
N ASP A 397 12.90 -1.58 -20.71
CA ASP A 397 12.49 -0.44 -21.53
C ASP A 397 12.56 -0.81 -23.02
N ILE A 398 13.70 -1.38 -23.46
CA ILE A 398 13.90 -1.80 -24.83
C ILE A 398 13.20 -3.14 -25.09
N THR A 399 13.40 -4.14 -24.22
CA THR A 399 13.01 -5.52 -24.55
C THR A 399 11.52 -5.82 -24.37
N GLN A 400 10.80 -5.04 -23.55
CA GLN A 400 9.36 -5.22 -23.34
C GLN A 400 8.54 -4.10 -23.99
N HIS A 401 9.12 -2.92 -24.21
CA HIS A 401 8.38 -1.75 -24.70
C HIS A 401 8.95 -1.17 -26.01
N ALA A 402 10.09 -1.66 -26.50
CA ALA A 402 10.76 -1.15 -27.70
C ALA A 402 11.05 0.37 -27.64
N GLU A 403 11.25 0.89 -26.43
CA GLU A 403 11.46 2.30 -26.15
C GLU A 403 12.77 2.52 -25.39
N TYR A 404 13.33 3.72 -25.48
CA TYR A 404 14.50 4.12 -24.72
C TYR A 404 14.45 5.61 -24.39
N VAL A 405 14.90 5.97 -23.19
CA VAL A 405 15.06 7.36 -22.80
C VAL A 405 16.30 7.90 -23.49
N LYS A 406 16.13 8.96 -24.31
CA LYS A 406 17.26 9.65 -24.93
C LYS A 406 18.15 10.28 -23.85
N PRO A 407 19.49 10.25 -24.02
CA PRO A 407 20.44 10.70 -23.01
C PRO A 407 20.26 12.14 -22.56
#